data_AF-A0A7J7NFS5-F1
#
_entry.id   AF-A0A7J7NFS5-F1
#
_cell.length_a   1.000
_cell.length_b   1.000
_cell.length_c   1.000
_cell.angle_alpha   90.00
_cell.angle_beta   90.00
_cell.angle_gamma   90.00
#
_symmetry.space_group_name_H-M   'P 1'
#
loop_
_entity.id
_entity.type
_entity.pdbx_description
1 polymer ?
#
loop_
_entity_poly.entity_id
_entity_poly.type
_entity_poly.pdbx_seq_one_letter_code
_entity_poly.pdbx_strand_id
1 'polypeptide(L)'
;MGGHVSATQIASLCCTNSSMFFKLTRSSLFKMRLPLIPISMGVLGKNTIIPLFQISKASSRHRLLKSIARLIPRYERCTCDECEVFSGIFGNTFWHQNVSPTLHYWLNKHSLPSLPMSAFPHLRKICTTGFIVDPNGSNTYLIHPERLALSTLYISGGRSLLVTPQTSFLANQYMRLHQPHYTHTRIVVEGFGHSDLLIGEESYKKVFPHILSHIRSSEEDQRNGVTRLQESKYSKEALSWGDDLYGERKKGFLSWVSPLVLFWLFMMFSLIVASYLL
;
A
#
# COMPACT_ATOMS: atom_id res chain seq x y z
N MET A 1 10.99 12.56 10.63
CA MET A 1 11.34 11.41 11.49
C MET A 1 12.45 10.66 10.80
N GLY A 2 13.69 10.78 11.26
CA GLY A 2 14.86 10.25 10.54
C GLY A 2 16.04 9.96 11.47
N GLY A 3 15.76 9.50 12.68
CA GLY A 3 16.78 8.95 13.56
C GLY A 3 17.08 7.50 13.19
N HIS A 4 18.34 7.09 13.31
CA HIS A 4 18.68 5.67 13.24
C HIS A 4 18.12 4.97 14.48
N VAL A 5 17.27 3.97 14.26
CA VAL A 5 16.84 3.03 15.30
C VAL A 5 17.58 1.73 15.03
N SER A 6 18.37 1.27 16.00
CA SER A 6 19.07 -0.01 15.86
C SER A 6 18.05 -1.14 15.80
N ALA A 7 18.28 -2.13 14.93
CA ALA A 7 17.43 -3.32 14.86
C ALA A 7 17.36 -4.06 16.21
N THR A 8 18.42 -3.98 17.02
CA THR A 8 18.47 -4.56 18.38
C THR A 8 17.51 -3.90 19.37
N GLN A 9 16.99 -2.72 19.06
CA GLN A 9 16.02 -1.99 19.88
C GLN A 9 14.57 -2.24 19.44
N ILE A 10 14.35 -3.07 18.42
CA ILE A 10 13.02 -3.39 17.89
C ILE A 10 12.63 -4.78 18.38
N ALA A 11 11.60 -4.84 19.24
CA ALA A 11 11.14 -6.12 19.77
C ALA A 11 10.27 -6.92 18.81
N SER A 12 9.46 -6.24 18.02
CA SER A 12 8.53 -6.84 17.07
C SER A 12 8.04 -5.83 16.04
N LEU A 13 7.35 -6.31 14.99
CA LEU A 13 6.74 -5.46 13.96
C LEU A 13 5.26 -5.78 13.78
N CYS A 14 4.43 -4.75 13.86
CA CYS A 14 3.05 -4.78 13.39
C CYS A 14 2.97 -4.12 12.01
N CYS A 15 2.46 -4.84 11.02
CA CYS A 15 2.29 -4.35 9.65
C CYS A 15 0.81 -4.33 9.28
N THR A 16 0.31 -3.17 8.84
CA THR A 16 -1.08 -3.00 8.37
C THR A 16 -1.17 -3.00 6.85
N ASN A 17 -2.04 -3.85 6.29
CA ASN A 17 -2.42 -4.04 4.87
C ASN A 17 -1.34 -4.32 3.84
N SER A 18 -0.24 -3.58 3.87
CA SER A 18 0.90 -3.67 2.95
C SER A 18 2.19 -3.74 3.75
N SER A 19 3.09 -4.62 3.34
CA SER A 19 4.42 -4.76 3.94
C SER A 19 5.44 -4.96 2.83
N MET A 20 5.84 -6.20 2.58
CA MET A 20 6.88 -6.56 1.62
C MET A 20 6.31 -7.08 0.28
N PHE A 21 5.04 -7.50 0.27
CA PHE A 21 4.30 -7.89 -0.95
C PHE A 21 3.20 -6.87 -1.25
N PHE A 22 2.72 -6.86 -2.49
CA PHE A 22 1.64 -5.99 -2.97
C PHE A 22 0.74 -6.74 -3.94
N LYS A 23 -0.41 -7.21 -3.46
CA LYS A 23 -1.48 -7.78 -4.28
C LYS A 23 -2.62 -6.78 -4.40
N LEU A 24 -2.59 -5.99 -5.47
CA LEU A 24 -3.58 -4.95 -5.74
C LEU A 24 -4.94 -5.52 -6.16
N THR A 25 -6.00 -4.75 -5.95
CA THR A 25 -7.28 -4.99 -6.63
C THR A 25 -7.11 -4.82 -8.15
N ARG A 26 -8.02 -5.39 -8.95
CA ARG A 26 -7.94 -5.31 -10.42
C ARG A 26 -7.96 -3.87 -10.92
N SER A 27 -8.81 -3.02 -10.36
CA SER A 27 -8.92 -1.60 -10.72
C SER A 27 -7.65 -0.82 -10.36
N SER A 28 -7.10 -1.03 -9.17
CA SER A 28 -5.84 -0.41 -8.75
C SER A 28 -4.66 -0.86 -9.60
N LEU A 29 -4.58 -2.16 -9.95
CA LEU A 29 -3.54 -2.67 -10.84
C LEU A 29 -3.64 -2.04 -12.24
N PHE A 30 -4.85 -1.94 -12.80
CA PHE A 30 -5.07 -1.29 -14.08
C PHE A 30 -4.59 0.16 -14.06
N LYS A 31 -4.98 0.92 -13.02
CA LYS A 31 -4.52 2.31 -12.81
C LYS A 31 -2.99 2.41 -12.74
N MET A 32 -2.33 1.50 -12.04
CA MET A 32 -0.86 1.50 -11.91
C MET A 32 -0.16 1.15 -13.23
N ARG A 33 -0.79 0.36 -14.11
CA ARG A 33 -0.23 0.05 -15.44
C ARG A 33 -0.33 1.24 -16.40
N LEU A 34 -1.41 2.02 -16.33
CA LEU A 34 -1.54 3.24 -17.12
C LEU A 34 -0.40 4.23 -16.83
N PRO A 35 0.01 5.06 -17.81
CA PRO A 35 1.07 6.05 -17.64
C PRO A 35 0.65 7.28 -16.81
N LEU A 36 -0.38 7.17 -15.97
CA LEU A 36 -0.92 8.29 -15.18
C LEU A 36 0.13 8.92 -14.26
N ILE A 37 0.94 8.10 -13.59
CA ILE A 37 1.99 8.61 -12.69
C ILE A 37 3.09 9.33 -13.48
N PRO A 38 3.75 8.72 -14.50
CA PRO A 38 4.73 9.44 -15.32
C PRO A 38 4.22 10.77 -15.86
N ILE A 39 2.98 10.81 -16.38
CA ILE A 39 2.48 12.05 -16.97
C ILE A 39 2.13 13.07 -15.88
N SER A 40 1.57 12.63 -14.74
CA SER A 40 1.35 13.53 -13.60
C SER A 40 2.65 14.17 -13.13
N MET A 41 3.75 13.39 -13.07
CA MET A 41 5.07 13.91 -12.72
C MET A 41 5.60 14.89 -13.78
N GLY A 42 5.38 14.61 -15.07
CA GLY A 42 5.71 15.54 -16.17
C GLY A 42 4.98 16.87 -16.06
N VAL A 43 3.67 16.84 -15.74
CA VAL A 43 2.86 18.04 -15.52
C VAL A 43 3.33 18.83 -14.29
N LEU A 44 3.66 18.15 -13.20
CA LEU A 44 4.17 18.78 -11.97
C LEU A 44 5.56 19.42 -12.17
N GLY A 45 6.40 18.81 -13.01
CA GLY A 45 7.78 19.26 -13.22
C GLY A 45 8.57 19.24 -11.90
N LYS A 46 9.26 20.34 -11.59
CA LYS A 46 10.10 20.45 -10.37
C LYS A 46 9.27 20.54 -9.08
N ASN A 47 8.03 21.03 -9.13
CA ASN A 47 7.18 21.16 -7.95
C ASN A 47 6.31 19.91 -7.79
N THR A 48 6.82 18.93 -7.05
CA THR A 48 6.16 17.62 -6.88
C THR A 48 5.17 17.57 -5.71
N ILE A 49 4.81 18.73 -5.14
CA ILE A 49 3.89 18.82 -4.00
C ILE A 49 2.56 19.40 -4.47
N ILE A 50 1.49 18.60 -4.40
CA ILE A 50 0.14 19.05 -4.72
C ILE A 50 -0.47 19.66 -3.45
N PRO A 51 -0.78 20.97 -3.40
CA PRO A 51 -1.51 21.54 -2.29
C PRO A 51 -2.93 20.98 -2.30
N LEU A 52 -3.44 20.43 -1.20
CA LEU A 52 -4.80 19.87 -1.18
C LEU A 52 -5.83 20.91 -0.80
N PHE A 53 -5.56 21.72 0.23
CA PHE A 53 -6.47 22.75 0.72
C PHE A 53 -6.82 23.78 -0.35
N GLN A 54 -8.09 24.18 -0.36
CA GLN A 54 -8.59 25.19 -1.32
C GLN A 54 -7.93 26.56 -1.16
N ILE A 55 -7.51 26.91 0.07
CA ILE A 55 -6.91 28.21 0.40
C ILE A 55 -5.47 28.33 -0.13
N SER A 56 -4.82 27.21 -0.45
CA SER A 56 -3.44 27.20 -0.93
C SER A 56 -3.35 27.67 -2.39
N LYS A 57 -2.37 28.53 -2.68
CA LYS A 57 -2.06 28.99 -4.05
C LYS A 57 -1.69 27.80 -4.96
N ALA A 58 -2.65 27.31 -5.74
CA ALA A 58 -2.43 26.24 -6.71
C ALA A 58 -2.08 26.83 -8.09
N SER A 59 -1.05 26.30 -8.74
CA SER A 59 -0.73 26.61 -10.14
C SER A 59 -1.80 26.06 -11.09
N SER A 60 -1.82 26.52 -12.36
CA SER A 60 -2.69 25.94 -13.39
C SER A 60 -2.48 24.44 -13.55
N ARG A 61 -1.22 23.99 -13.52
CA ARG A 61 -0.83 22.57 -13.55
C ARG A 61 -1.41 21.77 -12.39
N HIS A 62 -1.37 22.32 -11.16
CA HIS A 62 -2.02 21.68 -10.01
C HIS A 62 -3.53 21.58 -10.19
N ARG A 63 -4.18 22.65 -10.68
CA ARG A 63 -5.62 22.64 -10.95
C ARG A 63 -6.02 21.57 -11.96
N LEU A 64 -5.25 21.43 -13.06
CA LEU A 64 -5.47 20.39 -14.07
C LEU A 64 -5.42 18.99 -13.44
N LEU A 65 -4.38 18.68 -12.67
CA LEU A 65 -4.23 17.37 -12.03
C LEU A 65 -5.34 17.08 -11.02
N LYS A 66 -5.74 18.08 -10.23
CA LYS A 66 -6.90 17.94 -9.33
C LYS A 66 -8.18 17.62 -10.11
N SER A 67 -8.43 18.30 -11.22
CA SER A 67 -9.60 18.04 -12.06
C SER A 67 -9.58 16.62 -12.63
N ILE A 68 -8.44 16.17 -13.15
CA ILE A 68 -8.29 14.78 -13.63
C ILE A 68 -8.53 13.78 -12.48
N ALA A 69 -7.97 14.02 -11.31
CA ALA A 69 -8.15 13.16 -10.14
C ALA A 69 -9.63 13.00 -9.75
N ARG A 70 -10.43 14.08 -9.83
CA ARG A 70 -11.88 14.02 -9.57
C ARG A 70 -12.65 13.14 -10.55
N LEU A 71 -12.15 12.96 -11.77
CA LEU A 71 -12.80 12.14 -12.81
C LEU A 71 -12.43 10.66 -12.72
N ILE A 72 -11.40 10.29 -11.96
CA ILE A 72 -10.96 8.89 -11.86
C ILE A 72 -12.04 8.04 -11.17
N PRO A 73 -12.51 6.95 -11.83
CA PRO A 73 -13.50 6.03 -11.25
C PRO A 73 -13.03 5.40 -9.95
N ARG A 74 -13.96 5.22 -9.00
CA ARG A 74 -13.71 4.71 -7.66
C ARG A 74 -15.00 4.19 -7.01
N TYR A 75 -14.89 3.49 -5.89
CA TYR A 75 -16.03 2.83 -5.24
C TYR A 75 -16.98 3.82 -4.56
N GLU A 76 -16.44 4.82 -3.86
CA GLU A 76 -17.23 5.83 -3.17
C GLU A 76 -16.87 7.24 -3.63
N ARG A 77 -17.87 8.13 -3.62
CA ARG A 77 -17.73 9.56 -3.87
C ARG A 77 -18.04 10.33 -2.60
N CYS A 78 -17.41 11.49 -2.46
CA CYS A 78 -17.58 12.38 -1.32
C CYS A 78 -17.91 13.80 -1.80
N THR A 79 -18.62 14.57 -0.99
CA THR A 79 -18.87 15.99 -1.25
C THR A 79 -17.69 16.89 -0.86
N CYS A 80 -16.75 16.36 -0.06
CA CYS A 80 -15.52 17.04 0.33
C CYS A 80 -14.51 17.03 -0.84
N ASP A 81 -14.19 18.19 -1.38
CA ASP A 81 -13.31 18.34 -2.54
C ASP A 81 -11.90 17.76 -2.31
N GLU A 82 -11.32 17.97 -1.13
CA GLU A 82 -10.01 17.43 -0.77
C GLU A 82 -10.02 15.90 -0.76
N CYS A 83 -11.08 15.30 -0.22
CA CYS A 83 -11.27 13.85 -0.22
C CYS A 83 -11.40 13.31 -1.65
N GLU A 84 -12.12 14.02 -2.51
CA GLU A 84 -12.33 13.65 -3.91
C GLU A 84 -11.04 13.67 -4.73
N VAL A 85 -10.20 14.70 -4.53
CA VAL A 85 -8.87 14.78 -5.16
C VAL A 85 -7.96 13.69 -4.63
N PHE A 86 -7.90 13.52 -3.30
CA PHE A 86 -7.04 12.53 -2.65
C PHE A 86 -7.41 11.10 -3.07
N SER A 87 -8.70 10.77 -3.05
CA SER A 87 -9.24 9.49 -3.52
C SER A 87 -9.03 9.29 -5.02
N GLY A 88 -9.04 10.36 -5.80
CA GLY A 88 -8.66 10.32 -7.20
C GLY A 88 -7.22 9.85 -7.42
N ILE A 89 -6.29 10.29 -6.58
CA ILE A 89 -4.86 9.98 -6.69
C ILE A 89 -4.54 8.59 -6.13
N PHE A 90 -5.06 8.21 -4.97
CA PHE A 90 -4.76 6.92 -4.33
C PHE A 90 -5.78 5.81 -4.62
N GLY A 91 -7.01 6.15 -5.00
CA GLY A 91 -8.18 5.31 -4.75
C GLY A 91 -8.82 5.70 -3.40
N ASN A 92 -10.04 5.23 -3.10
CA ASN A 92 -10.60 5.42 -1.75
C ASN A 92 -9.61 4.80 -0.74
N THR A 93 -9.18 5.55 0.27
CA THR A 93 -8.19 5.09 1.27
C THR A 93 -8.83 4.46 2.49
N PHE A 94 -10.10 4.79 2.73
CA PHE A 94 -10.96 4.23 3.76
C PHE A 94 -12.38 4.09 3.24
N TRP A 95 -13.20 3.28 3.91
CA TRP A 95 -14.65 3.27 3.70
C TRP A 95 -15.30 4.36 4.54
N HIS A 96 -16.07 5.25 3.92
CA HIS A 96 -16.65 6.40 4.63
C HIS A 96 -17.55 5.98 5.80
N GLN A 97 -18.28 4.87 5.64
CA GLN A 97 -19.12 4.28 6.70
C GLN A 97 -18.34 3.89 7.97
N ASN A 98 -17.02 3.68 7.89
CA ASN A 98 -16.20 3.23 9.01
C ASN A 98 -15.48 4.39 9.71
N VAL A 99 -15.57 5.61 9.19
CA VAL A 99 -14.88 6.80 9.72
C VAL A 99 -15.92 7.81 10.17
N SER A 100 -15.79 8.29 11.41
CA SER A 100 -16.72 9.28 11.94
C SER A 100 -16.66 10.60 11.14
N PRO A 101 -17.77 11.36 11.05
CA PRO A 101 -17.80 12.63 10.33
C PRO A 101 -16.73 13.63 10.83
N THR A 102 -16.49 13.67 12.14
CA THR A 102 -15.48 14.54 12.77
C THR A 102 -14.06 14.17 12.32
N LEU A 103 -13.74 12.87 12.29
CA LEU A 103 -12.43 12.41 11.85
C LEU A 103 -12.24 12.60 10.35
N HIS A 104 -13.27 12.33 9.55
CA HIS A 104 -13.25 12.62 8.12
C HIS A 104 -12.99 14.11 7.83
N TYR A 105 -13.66 15.01 8.57
CA TYR A 105 -13.43 16.46 8.46
C TYR A 105 -12.00 16.84 8.87
N TRP A 106 -11.53 16.36 10.02
CA TRP A 106 -10.18 16.65 10.49
C TRP A 106 -9.11 16.17 9.51
N LEU A 107 -9.26 14.95 8.98
CA LEU A 107 -8.31 14.38 8.03
C LEU A 107 -8.14 15.27 6.80
N ASN A 108 -9.27 15.66 6.19
CA ASN A 108 -9.29 16.36 4.91
C ASN A 108 -9.11 17.88 5.01
N LYS A 109 -9.43 18.49 6.16
CA LYS A 109 -9.37 19.95 6.34
C LYS A 109 -8.24 20.43 7.25
N HIS A 110 -7.63 19.54 8.03
CA HIS A 110 -6.57 19.92 8.99
C HIS A 110 -5.30 19.10 8.80
N SER A 111 -5.39 17.78 8.67
CA SER A 111 -4.19 16.92 8.71
C SER A 111 -3.41 16.80 7.39
N LEU A 112 -4.09 16.99 6.25
CA LEU A 112 -3.53 16.79 4.91
C LEU A 112 -3.44 18.09 4.10
N PRO A 113 -2.57 19.05 4.47
CA PRO A 113 -2.45 20.32 3.76
C PRO A 113 -1.88 20.16 2.34
N SER A 114 -1.01 19.18 2.16
CA SER A 114 -0.29 18.95 0.91
C SER A 114 0.06 17.49 0.70
N LEU A 115 0.19 17.10 -0.57
CA LEU A 115 0.46 15.74 -0.99
C LEU A 115 1.78 15.67 -1.75
N PRO A 116 2.85 15.08 -1.18
CA PRO A 116 4.10 14.84 -1.89
C PRO A 116 3.91 13.70 -2.91
N MET A 117 4.16 13.99 -4.19
CA MET A 117 4.03 13.04 -5.29
C MET A 117 5.36 12.37 -5.67
N SER A 118 6.48 12.81 -5.10
CA SER A 118 7.82 12.35 -5.47
C SER A 118 8.05 10.84 -5.28
N ALA A 119 7.36 10.20 -4.34
CA ALA A 119 7.49 8.76 -4.08
C ALA A 119 6.66 7.89 -5.04
N PHE A 120 5.69 8.46 -5.77
CA PHE A 120 4.77 7.69 -6.60
C PHE A 120 5.43 6.92 -7.76
N PRO A 121 6.47 7.43 -8.44
CA PRO A 121 7.18 6.66 -9.46
C PRO A 121 7.74 5.34 -8.93
N HIS A 122 8.31 5.36 -7.72
CA HIS A 122 8.83 4.14 -7.08
C HIS A 122 7.70 3.26 -6.55
N LEU A 123 6.68 3.85 -5.94
CA LEU A 123 5.48 3.11 -5.53
C LEU A 123 4.84 2.37 -6.71
N ARG A 124 4.78 2.98 -7.90
CA ARG A 124 4.31 2.33 -9.12
C ARG A 124 5.17 1.10 -9.46
N LYS A 125 6.50 1.19 -9.36
CA LYS A 125 7.39 0.03 -9.59
C LYS A 125 7.08 -1.09 -8.59
N ILE A 126 7.01 -0.79 -7.29
CA ILE A 126 6.65 -1.76 -6.24
C ILE A 126 5.30 -2.44 -6.53
N CYS A 127 4.27 -1.64 -6.82
CA CYS A 127 2.93 -2.10 -7.12
C CYS A 127 2.85 -2.99 -8.39
N THR A 128 3.60 -2.64 -9.43
CA THR A 128 3.57 -3.39 -10.70
C THR A 128 4.43 -4.66 -10.63
N THR A 129 5.53 -4.63 -9.87
CA THR A 129 6.35 -5.81 -9.57
C THR A 129 5.61 -6.78 -8.65
N GLY A 130 4.87 -6.27 -7.67
CA GLY A 130 4.07 -7.04 -6.72
C GLY A 130 4.78 -7.33 -5.38
N PHE A 131 5.97 -6.76 -5.18
CA PHE A 131 6.74 -6.82 -3.95
C PHE A 131 7.72 -5.64 -3.87
N ILE A 132 8.30 -5.40 -2.69
CA ILE A 132 9.23 -4.29 -2.46
C ILE A 132 10.51 -4.45 -3.30
N VAL A 133 10.89 -3.37 -3.97
CA VAL A 133 12.09 -3.30 -4.82
C VAL A 133 12.83 -2.02 -4.54
N ASP A 134 14.12 -1.97 -4.87
CA ASP A 134 14.91 -0.75 -4.78
C ASP A 134 14.46 0.31 -5.82
N PRO A 135 15.04 1.54 -5.83
CA PRO A 135 14.69 2.57 -6.80
C PRO A 135 14.90 2.18 -8.26
N ASN A 136 15.80 1.23 -8.55
CA ASN A 136 16.06 0.70 -9.89
C ASN A 136 15.04 -0.36 -10.30
N GLY A 137 14.37 -0.98 -9.34
CA GLY A 137 13.40 -2.05 -9.53
C GLY A 137 13.95 -3.44 -9.22
N SER A 138 15.13 -3.53 -8.61
CA SER A 138 15.79 -4.79 -8.29
C SER A 138 15.29 -5.37 -6.95
N ASN A 139 15.30 -6.70 -6.85
CA ASN A 139 15.00 -7.40 -5.61
C ASN A 139 16.21 -7.38 -4.65
N THR A 140 16.36 -6.28 -3.92
CA THR A 140 17.50 -6.07 -3.01
C THR A 140 17.14 -6.33 -1.55
N TYR A 141 15.84 -6.39 -1.23
CA TYR A 141 15.36 -6.53 0.15
C TYR A 141 14.95 -7.97 0.49
N LEU A 142 14.17 -8.64 -0.37
CA LEU A 142 13.63 -9.98 -0.08
C LEU A 142 14.63 -11.11 -0.32
N ILE A 143 15.86 -10.80 -0.72
CA ILE A 143 16.96 -11.78 -0.74
C ILE A 143 17.69 -11.86 0.61
N HIS A 144 17.33 -10.99 1.56
CA HIS A 144 17.96 -10.88 2.88
C HIS A 144 16.95 -11.01 4.04
N PRO A 145 16.19 -12.12 4.14
CA PRO A 145 15.23 -12.31 5.23
C PRO A 145 15.87 -12.29 6.63
N GLU A 146 17.16 -12.62 6.75
CA GLU A 146 17.92 -12.59 8.01
C GLU A 146 17.95 -11.22 8.67
N ARG A 147 17.73 -10.15 7.90
CA ARG A 147 17.68 -8.77 8.41
C ARG A 147 16.36 -8.42 9.11
N LEU A 148 15.37 -9.32 9.06
CA LEU A 148 14.06 -9.20 9.71
C LEU A 148 13.84 -10.33 10.74
N ALA A 149 14.88 -10.69 11.47
CA ALA A 149 14.84 -11.71 12.53
C ALA A 149 14.12 -11.19 13.80
N LEU A 150 12.79 -11.08 13.73
CA LEU A 150 11.93 -10.60 14.81
C LEU A 150 10.48 -11.10 14.63
N SER A 151 9.71 -11.15 15.71
CA SER A 151 8.29 -11.54 15.68
C SER A 151 7.44 -10.51 14.93
N THR A 152 6.50 -10.99 14.10
CA THR A 152 5.66 -10.11 13.27
C THR A 152 4.17 -10.39 13.41
N LEU A 153 3.37 -9.32 13.31
CA LEU A 153 1.92 -9.36 13.18
C LEU A 153 1.52 -8.65 11.90
N TYR A 154 0.80 -9.35 11.03
CA TYR A 154 0.19 -8.77 9.83
C TYR A 154 -1.31 -8.60 10.00
N ILE A 155 -1.82 -7.37 9.97
CA ILE A 155 -3.26 -7.08 10.04
C ILE A 155 -3.70 -6.50 8.70
N SER A 156 -4.75 -7.03 8.08
CA SER A 156 -5.33 -6.46 6.86
C SER A 156 -6.84 -6.28 7.00
N GLY A 157 -7.39 -5.24 6.38
CA GLY A 157 -8.84 -5.13 6.21
C GLY A 157 -9.36 -6.15 5.19
N GLY A 158 -10.49 -6.80 5.47
CA GLY A 158 -11.13 -7.75 4.56
C GLY A 158 -11.78 -7.07 3.34
N ARG A 159 -12.21 -5.82 3.49
CA ARG A 159 -12.92 -5.06 2.44
C ARG A 159 -11.94 -4.24 1.62
N SER A 160 -11.40 -4.87 0.57
CA SER A 160 -10.30 -4.33 -0.25
C SER A 160 -10.67 -3.05 -1.00
N LEU A 161 -9.80 -2.04 -0.90
CA LEU A 161 -9.88 -0.79 -1.69
C LEU A 161 -8.71 -0.65 -2.66
N LEU A 162 -7.49 -0.81 -2.15
CA LEU A 162 -6.23 -0.67 -2.90
C LEU A 162 -5.52 -2.02 -3.04
N VAL A 163 -5.22 -2.62 -1.89
CA VAL A 163 -4.57 -3.92 -1.75
C VAL A 163 -5.55 -4.94 -1.20
N THR A 164 -5.31 -6.19 -1.49
CA THR A 164 -6.10 -7.34 -1.05
C THR A 164 -5.46 -8.04 0.15
N PRO A 165 -6.23 -8.77 0.99
CA PRO A 165 -5.69 -9.56 2.11
C PRO A 165 -4.62 -10.57 1.72
N GLN A 166 -4.51 -10.94 0.45
CA GLN A 166 -3.44 -11.79 -0.09
C GLN A 166 -2.06 -11.15 0.14
N THR A 167 -1.99 -9.82 0.24
CA THR A 167 -0.77 -9.08 0.55
C THR A 167 -0.20 -9.48 1.91
N SER A 168 -1.02 -9.42 2.97
CA SER A 168 -0.61 -9.81 4.32
C SER A 168 -0.37 -11.32 4.44
N PHE A 169 -1.09 -12.12 3.65
CA PHE A 169 -0.91 -13.57 3.59
C PHE A 169 0.49 -13.94 3.09
N LEU A 170 0.91 -13.38 1.95
CA LEU A 170 2.23 -13.66 1.38
C LEU A 170 3.37 -13.23 2.31
N ALA A 171 3.22 -12.08 2.97
CA ALA A 171 4.22 -11.60 3.91
C ALA A 171 4.33 -12.50 5.15
N ASN A 172 3.20 -12.94 5.70
CA ASN A 172 3.19 -13.89 6.81
C ASN A 172 3.84 -15.22 6.43
N GLN A 173 3.50 -15.76 5.26
CA GLN A 173 4.09 -17.01 4.77
C GLN A 173 5.60 -16.90 4.56
N TYR A 174 6.05 -15.80 3.93
CA TYR A 174 7.46 -15.54 3.73
C TYR A 174 8.23 -15.51 5.06
N MET A 175 7.73 -14.80 6.08
CA MET A 175 8.40 -14.76 7.37
C MET A 175 8.36 -16.11 8.10
N ARG A 176 7.23 -16.84 8.06
CA ARG A 176 7.16 -18.20 8.64
C ARG A 176 8.15 -19.16 8.01
N LEU A 177 8.39 -19.04 6.70
CA LEU A 177 9.34 -19.86 5.97
C LEU A 177 10.79 -19.51 6.32
N HIS A 178 11.12 -18.22 6.38
CA HIS A 178 12.51 -17.77 6.50
C HIS A 178 12.97 -17.43 7.93
N GLN A 179 12.04 -17.22 8.86
CA GLN A 179 12.30 -16.87 10.27
C GLN A 179 11.48 -17.77 11.24
N PRO A 180 11.57 -19.11 11.13
CA PRO A 180 10.69 -20.03 11.86
C PRO A 180 10.85 -19.98 13.39
N HIS A 181 11.92 -19.39 13.89
CA HIS A 181 12.19 -19.23 15.33
C HIS A 181 11.43 -18.06 15.97
N TYR A 182 10.75 -17.24 15.17
CA TYR A 182 9.97 -16.09 15.64
C TYR A 182 8.47 -16.32 15.46
N THR A 183 7.69 -15.61 16.28
CA THR A 183 6.24 -15.69 16.23
C THR A 183 5.69 -14.81 15.11
N HIS A 184 5.06 -15.42 14.11
CA HIS A 184 4.50 -14.73 12.96
C HIS A 184 2.99 -14.94 12.84
N THR A 185 2.22 -13.90 13.11
CA THR A 185 0.76 -13.95 13.15
C THR A 185 0.12 -13.13 12.03
N ARG A 186 -1.12 -13.49 11.68
CA ARG A 186 -1.90 -12.77 10.68
C ARG A 186 -3.36 -12.69 11.07
N ILE A 187 -3.96 -11.52 10.91
CA ILE A 187 -5.37 -11.23 11.17
C ILE A 187 -5.98 -10.53 9.96
N VAL A 188 -7.20 -10.92 9.59
CA VAL A 188 -8.04 -10.18 8.64
C VAL A 188 -9.23 -9.62 9.42
N VAL A 189 -9.44 -8.32 9.35
CA VAL A 189 -10.53 -7.65 10.05
C VAL A 189 -11.65 -7.41 9.05
N GLU A 190 -12.72 -8.19 9.16
CA GLU A 190 -13.86 -8.13 8.25
C GLU A 190 -14.58 -6.78 8.30
N GLY A 191 -15.05 -6.34 7.14
CA GLY A 191 -15.71 -5.05 6.97
C GLY A 191 -14.78 -3.83 6.98
N PHE A 192 -13.50 -3.98 7.31
CA PHE A 192 -12.51 -2.90 7.32
C PHE A 192 -11.77 -2.78 5.99
N GLY A 193 -11.51 -1.54 5.58
CA GLY A 193 -10.62 -1.17 4.48
C GLY A 193 -9.18 -0.94 4.93
N HIS A 194 -8.41 -0.22 4.10
CA HIS A 194 -6.98 -0.02 4.32
C HIS A 194 -6.72 0.87 5.54
N SER A 195 -7.01 2.18 5.44
CA SER A 195 -6.78 3.10 6.56
C SER A 195 -7.71 2.84 7.73
N ASP A 196 -8.89 2.24 7.50
CA ASP A 196 -9.87 1.87 8.52
C ASP A 196 -9.25 1.11 9.69
N LEU A 197 -8.19 0.33 9.48
CA LEU A 197 -7.52 -0.40 10.56
C LEU A 197 -6.99 0.51 11.68
N LEU A 198 -6.61 1.73 11.35
CA LEU A 198 -6.02 2.68 12.28
C LEU A 198 -6.95 3.84 12.61
N ILE A 199 -7.77 4.26 11.65
CA ILE A 199 -8.64 5.45 11.77
C ILE A 199 -10.13 5.11 11.83
N GLY A 200 -10.52 3.84 11.69
CA GLY A 200 -11.92 3.46 11.77
C GLY A 200 -12.47 3.65 13.18
N GLU A 201 -13.72 4.06 13.32
CA GLU A 201 -14.38 4.33 14.61
C GLU A 201 -14.33 3.12 15.54
N GLU A 202 -14.46 1.91 14.98
CA GLU A 202 -14.43 0.65 15.74
C GLU A 202 -13.04 0.01 15.82
N SER A 203 -11.97 0.69 15.37
CA SER A 203 -10.61 0.14 15.36
C SER A 203 -10.12 -0.20 16.75
N TYR A 204 -10.40 0.66 17.74
CA TYR A 204 -9.96 0.44 19.11
C TYR A 204 -10.55 -0.85 19.71
N LYS A 205 -11.71 -1.31 19.22
CA LYS A 205 -12.32 -2.58 19.61
C LYS A 205 -11.80 -3.75 18.78
N LYS A 206 -11.65 -3.57 17.47
CA LYS A 206 -11.46 -4.68 16.51
C LYS A 206 -10.03 -4.89 16.02
N VAL A 207 -9.15 -3.92 16.21
CA VAL A 207 -7.78 -3.92 15.65
C VAL A 207 -6.73 -3.79 16.74
N PHE A 208 -6.84 -2.75 17.57
CA PHE A 208 -5.84 -2.42 18.59
C PHE A 208 -5.61 -3.53 19.63
N PRO A 209 -6.62 -4.35 20.03
CA PRO A 209 -6.36 -5.47 20.93
C PRO A 209 -5.38 -6.50 20.36
N HIS A 210 -5.39 -6.73 19.04
CA HIS A 210 -4.42 -7.62 18.38
C HIS A 210 -3.00 -7.05 18.42
N ILE A 211 -2.86 -5.73 18.20
CA ILE A 211 -1.58 -5.02 18.29
C ILE A 211 -1.02 -5.12 19.72
N LEU A 212 -1.83 -4.80 20.72
CA LEU A 212 -1.43 -4.85 22.13
C LEU A 212 -1.07 -6.27 22.57
N SER A 213 -1.84 -7.28 22.12
CA SER A 213 -1.54 -8.68 22.39
C SER A 213 -0.17 -9.08 21.83
N HIS A 214 0.15 -8.65 20.61
CA HIS A 214 1.43 -8.97 19.97
C HIS A 214 2.63 -8.26 20.63
N ILE A 215 2.45 -7.02 21.06
CA ILE A 215 3.47 -6.29 21.83
C ILE A 215 3.77 -7.06 23.12
N ARG A 216 2.75 -7.40 23.91
CA ARG A 216 2.91 -8.14 25.18
C ARG A 216 3.60 -9.49 24.99
N SER A 217 3.16 -10.29 24.02
CA SER A 217 3.79 -11.59 23.75
C SER A 217 5.25 -11.45 23.33
N SER A 218 5.59 -10.41 22.55
CA SER A 218 6.96 -10.21 22.09
C SER A 218 7.88 -9.74 23.22
N GLU A 219 7.39 -8.92 24.15
CA GLU A 219 8.12 -8.53 25.36
C GLU A 219 8.33 -9.72 26.32
N GLU A 220 7.37 -10.63 26.40
CA GLU A 220 7.50 -11.89 27.15
C GLU A 220 8.51 -12.84 26.50
N ASP A 221 8.44 -13.04 25.18
CA ASP A 221 9.39 -13.88 24.43
C ASP A 221 10.83 -13.37 24.59
N GLN A 222 11.04 -12.05 24.59
CA GLN A 222 12.36 -11.46 24.85
C GLN A 222 12.85 -11.68 26.28
N ARG A 223 11.95 -11.56 27.28
CA ARG A 223 12.30 -11.83 28.70
C ARG A 223 12.60 -13.30 28.96
N ASN A 224 11.95 -14.20 28.23
CA ASN A 224 12.08 -15.66 28.38
C ASN A 224 13.18 -16.28 27.48
N GLY A 225 13.98 -15.45 26.80
CA GLY A 225 14.84 -15.79 25.66
C GLY A 225 16.07 -16.68 25.88
N VAL A 226 15.95 -17.86 26.54
CA VAL A 226 16.89 -19.00 26.38
C VAL A 226 16.17 -20.36 26.30
N THR A 227 14.83 -20.44 26.19
CA THR A 227 14.20 -21.77 26.21
C THR A 227 13.00 -21.87 25.29
N ARG A 228 13.24 -22.00 23.99
CA ARG A 228 12.33 -22.67 23.05
C ARG A 228 13.05 -23.11 21.77
N LEU A 229 14.06 -23.96 21.95
CA LEU A 229 14.30 -25.04 20.99
C LEU A 229 13.20 -26.09 21.21
N GLN A 230 12.01 -25.85 20.68
CA GLN A 230 11.02 -26.91 20.60
C GLN A 230 10.35 -26.90 19.24
N GLU A 231 10.91 -27.77 18.39
CA GLU A 231 10.32 -28.50 17.29
C GLU A 231 8.88 -28.12 16.94
N SER A 232 8.73 -27.20 15.98
CA SER A 232 7.47 -27.10 15.24
C SER A 232 7.53 -28.08 14.07
N LYS A 233 6.93 -29.24 14.31
CA LYS A 233 6.55 -30.27 13.36
C LYS A 233 5.55 -29.70 12.33
N TYR A 234 6.03 -28.92 11.36
CA TYR A 234 5.30 -28.59 10.14
C TYR A 234 6.06 -29.17 8.95
N SER A 235 5.94 -30.49 8.83
CA SER A 235 6.52 -31.26 7.74
C SER A 235 5.67 -31.15 6.47
N LYS A 236 6.35 -30.99 5.34
CA LYS A 236 5.91 -31.33 3.96
C LYS A 236 4.78 -30.53 3.30
N GLU A 237 3.86 -29.90 4.03
CA GLU A 237 2.77 -29.15 3.37
C GLU A 237 3.23 -27.83 2.74
N ALA A 238 4.23 -27.16 3.33
CA ALA A 238 4.82 -25.94 2.81
C ALA A 238 5.64 -26.15 1.51
N LEU A 239 6.03 -27.40 1.20
CA LEU A 239 6.83 -27.76 0.03
C LEU A 239 5.99 -28.15 -1.20
N SER A 240 4.66 -28.17 -1.10
CA SER A 240 3.77 -28.56 -2.21
C SER A 240 3.36 -27.41 -3.15
N TRP A 241 3.75 -26.16 -2.86
CA TRP A 241 3.29 -24.97 -3.60
C TRP A 241 4.30 -24.46 -4.63
N GLY A 242 5.04 -25.40 -5.23
CA GLY A 242 5.94 -25.17 -6.35
C GLY A 242 5.23 -25.07 -7.71
N ASP A 243 3.98 -24.59 -7.75
CA ASP A 243 3.48 -24.03 -9.00
C ASP A 243 4.16 -22.66 -9.17
N ASP A 244 5.15 -22.69 -10.05
CA ASP A 244 6.04 -21.62 -10.43
C ASP A 244 5.28 -20.29 -10.61
N LEU A 245 5.27 -19.45 -9.56
CA LEU A 245 4.65 -18.11 -9.56
C LEU A 245 5.32 -17.15 -10.57
N TYR A 246 6.43 -17.58 -11.18
CA TYR A 246 7.07 -16.91 -12.32
C TYR A 246 6.54 -17.38 -13.69
N GLY A 247 5.91 -18.56 -13.78
CA GLY A 247 5.45 -19.16 -15.04
C GLY A 247 4.11 -18.62 -15.56
N GLU A 248 3.14 -18.33 -14.69
CA GLU A 248 1.81 -17.88 -15.12
C GLU A 248 1.73 -16.42 -15.59
N ARG A 249 2.80 -15.63 -15.39
CA ARG A 249 2.82 -14.22 -15.78
C ARG A 249 2.88 -14.02 -17.31
N LYS A 250 3.12 -15.07 -18.10
CA LYS A 250 3.16 -14.98 -19.58
C LYS A 250 1.82 -15.18 -20.29
N LYS A 251 0.73 -15.63 -19.64
CA LYS A 251 -0.50 -16.01 -20.38
C LYS A 251 -1.83 -15.36 -19.97
N GLY A 252 -1.89 -14.54 -18.94
CA GLY A 252 -3.16 -13.90 -18.53
C GLY A 252 -3.15 -12.39 -18.68
N PHE A 253 -3.94 -11.85 -19.62
CA PHE A 253 -4.32 -10.42 -19.77
C PHE A 253 -3.46 -9.50 -20.66
N LEU A 254 -2.25 -9.88 -21.06
CA LEU A 254 -1.52 -9.13 -22.10
C LEU A 254 -2.18 -9.25 -23.50
N SER A 255 -3.16 -10.16 -23.65
CA SER A 255 -3.86 -10.39 -24.92
C SER A 255 -5.13 -9.55 -25.12
N TRP A 256 -5.52 -8.68 -24.18
CA TRP A 256 -6.79 -7.94 -24.28
C TRP A 256 -6.66 -6.44 -24.53
N VAL A 257 -5.51 -5.82 -24.26
CA VAL A 257 -5.28 -4.41 -24.61
C VAL A 257 -4.01 -4.33 -25.42
N SER A 258 -4.17 -4.13 -26.72
CA SER A 258 -3.05 -4.01 -27.65
C SER A 258 -2.07 -2.91 -27.18
N PRO A 259 -0.75 -3.13 -27.27
CA PRO A 259 0.26 -2.08 -27.05
C PRO A 259 -0.04 -0.79 -27.82
N LEU A 260 -0.69 -0.90 -28.98
CA LEU A 260 -1.17 0.23 -29.77
C LEU A 260 -2.22 1.08 -29.03
N VAL A 261 -3.15 0.46 -28.30
CA VAL A 261 -4.17 1.21 -27.55
C VAL A 261 -3.55 2.00 -26.39
N LEU A 262 -2.58 1.41 -25.70
CA LEU A 262 -1.82 2.11 -24.66
C LEU A 262 -0.98 3.25 -25.24
N PHE A 263 -0.40 3.05 -26.43
CA PHE A 263 0.31 4.08 -27.17
C PHE A 263 -0.61 5.23 -27.59
N TRP A 264 -1.79 4.92 -28.14
CA TRP A 264 -2.77 5.94 -28.55
C TRP A 264 -3.33 6.72 -27.36
N LEU A 265 -3.63 6.06 -26.24
CA LEU A 265 -4.02 6.74 -25.00
C LEU A 265 -2.90 7.65 -24.49
N PHE A 266 -1.65 7.20 -24.57
CA PHE A 266 -0.49 8.03 -24.24
C PHE A 266 -0.36 9.24 -25.16
N MET A 267 -0.53 9.06 -26.48
CA MET A 267 -0.46 10.15 -27.46
C MET A 267 -1.59 11.17 -27.30
N MET A 268 -2.83 10.70 -27.15
CA MET A 268 -3.99 11.57 -26.91
C MET A 268 -3.84 12.37 -25.61
N PHE A 269 -3.39 11.70 -24.54
CA PHE A 269 -3.16 12.39 -23.27
C PHE A 269 -1.99 13.39 -23.37
N SER A 270 -0.92 13.05 -24.09
CA SER A 270 0.22 13.96 -24.32
C SER A 270 -0.19 15.20 -25.13
N LEU A 271 -1.06 15.05 -26.13
CA LEU A 271 -1.60 16.17 -26.90
C LEU A 271 -2.49 17.08 -26.05
N ILE A 272 -3.34 16.50 -25.19
CA ILE A 272 -4.15 17.27 -24.24
C ILE A 272 -3.23 18.04 -23.28
N VAL A 273 -2.21 17.39 -22.71
CA VAL A 273 -1.25 18.07 -21.83
C VAL A 273 -0.48 19.18 -22.55
N ALA A 274 -0.07 18.97 -23.81
CA ALA A 274 0.59 19.99 -24.63
C ALA A 274 -0.33 21.21 -24.87
N SER A 275 -1.61 20.99 -25.12
CA SER A 275 -2.58 22.08 -25.32
C SER A 275 -2.87 22.92 -24.07
N TYR A 276 -2.56 22.41 -22.86
CA TYR A 276 -2.71 23.14 -21.60
C TYR A 276 -1.40 23.78 -21.09
N LEU A 277 -0.27 23.51 -21.77
CA LEU A 277 1.06 24.03 -21.41
C LEU A 277 1.56 25.15 -22.34
N LEU A 278 0.92 25.33 -23.50
CA LEU A 278 0.98 26.52 -24.35
C LEU A 278 -0.01 27.58 -23.86
#